data_AF-A0A971R3W9-F1
#
_entry.id   AF-A0A971R3W9-F1
#
_cell.length_a   1.000
_cell.length_b   1.000
_cell.length_c   1.000
_cell.angle_alpha   90.00
_cell.angle_beta   90.00
_cell.angle_gamma   90.00
#
_symmetry.space_group_name_H-M   'P 1'
#
loop_
_entity.id
_entity.type
_entity.pdbx_description
1 polymer ?
#
loop_
_entity_poly.entity_id
_entity_poly.type
_entity_poly.pdbx_seq_one_letter_code
_entity_poly.pdbx_strand_id
1 'polypeptide(L)' 'MAVASYQSSALDEVDVLLPAPIWAERSGHITNLEGKTMALNGAVAMPKGVRDETDVLADLASRL' A
#
# COMPACT_ATOMS: atom_id res chain seq x y z
N MET A 1 -4.61 -0.54 14.43
CA MET A 1 -3.60 -0.23 13.38
C MET A 1 -4.29 -0.26 12.02
N ALA A 2 -4.05 0.74 11.18
CA ALA A 2 -4.57 0.80 9.81
C ALA A 2 -3.45 1.13 8.80
N VAL A 3 -3.69 0.75 7.55
CA VAL A 3 -2.85 1.03 6.39
C VAL A 3 -3.71 1.80 5.39
N ALA A 4 -3.28 2.99 4.97
CA ALA A 4 -4.08 3.80 4.06
C ALA A 4 -3.24 4.79 3.24
N SER A 5 -3.75 5.12 2.05
CA SER A 5 -3.18 6.14 1.16
C SER A 5 -3.95 7.47 1.16
N TYR A 6 -5.15 7.49 1.75
CA TYR A 6 -6.03 8.65 1.77
C TYR A 6 -6.56 8.90 3.18
N GLN A 7 -6.80 10.16 3.50
CA GLN A 7 -7.48 10.54 4.73
C GLN A 7 -8.99 10.31 4.58
N SER A 8 -9.58 9.68 5.58
CA SER A 8 -11.03 9.45 5.68
C SER A 8 -11.43 9.31 7.15
N SER A 9 -12.73 9.42 7.45
CA SER A 9 -13.26 9.23 8.81
C SER A 9 -13.03 7.83 9.37
N ALA A 10 -12.69 6.86 8.51
CA ALA A 10 -12.30 5.51 8.96
C ALA A 10 -10.97 5.50 9.75
N LEU A 11 -10.20 6.60 9.72
CA LEU A 11 -8.93 6.73 10.44
C LEU A 11 -9.07 7.38 11.82
N ASP A 12 -10.27 7.87 12.18
CA ASP A 12 -10.46 8.72 13.37
C ASP A 12 -10.14 7.99 14.69
N GLU A 13 -10.33 6.67 14.73
CA GLU A 13 -10.11 5.83 15.92
C GLU A 13 -8.88 4.90 15.78
N VAL A 14 -7.94 5.23 14.88
CA VAL A 14 -6.77 4.39 14.63
C VAL A 14 -5.57 4.84 15.48
N ASP A 15 -5.09 3.98 16.38
CA ASP A 15 -3.91 4.29 17.21
C ASP A 15 -2.60 4.39 16.41
N VAL A 16 -2.49 3.63 15.32
CA VAL A 16 -1.27 3.54 14.49
C VAL A 16 -1.66 3.49 13.02
N LEU A 17 -1.21 4.49 12.26
CA LEU A 17 -1.39 4.59 10.81
C LEU A 17 -0.05 4.34 10.10
N LEU A 18 -0.05 3.39 9.16
CA LEU A 18 1.07 3.13 8.26
C LEU A 18 0.74 3.70 6.87
N PRO A 19 1.48 4.71 6.37
CA PRO A 19 1.25 5.27 5.05
C PRO A 19 1.48 4.25 3.94
N ALA A 20 0.53 4.13 3.03
CA ALA A 20 0.59 3.24 1.87
C ALA A 20 0.60 4.01 0.55
N PRO A 21 1.28 3.51 -0.50
CA PRO A 21 1.32 4.16 -1.80
C PRO A 21 -0.02 4.07 -2.50
N ILE A 22 -0.37 5.08 -3.30
CA ILE A 22 -1.56 4.98 -4.17
C ILE A 22 -1.31 4.02 -5.34
N TRP A 23 -2.36 3.69 -6.09
CA TRP A 23 -2.25 2.82 -7.27
C TRP A 23 -1.25 3.33 -8.31
N ALA A 24 -1.16 4.64 -8.50
CA ALA A 24 -0.23 5.24 -9.46
C ALA A 24 1.25 5.17 -9.03
N GLU A 25 1.54 4.90 -7.76
CA GLU A 25 2.91 4.88 -7.22
C GLU A 25 3.50 3.47 -7.17
N ARG A 26 2.64 2.44 -7.19
CA ARG A 26 3.01 1.05 -6.95
C ARG A 26 3.31 0.29 -8.23
N SER A 27 4.22 -0.68 -8.12
CA SER A 27 4.45 -1.68 -9.16
C SER A 27 4.11 -3.07 -8.62
N GLY A 28 3.58 -3.95 -9.47
CA GLY A 28 3.15 -5.27 -9.04
C GLY A 28 2.30 -5.97 -10.08
N HIS A 29 1.30 -6.71 -9.62
CA HIS A 29 0.36 -7.39 -10.49
C HIS A 29 -1.08 -7.15 -10.01
N ILE A 30 -2.00 -7.02 -10.95
CA ILE A 30 -3.43 -6.95 -10.69
C ILE A 30 -4.13 -8.04 -11.50
N THR A 31 -5.13 -8.67 -10.89
CA THR A 31 -6.05 -9.57 -11.60
C THR A 31 -7.34 -8.82 -11.85
N ASN A 32 -7.73 -8.71 -13.11
CA ASN A 32 -8.98 -8.05 -13.49
C ASN A 32 -10.19 -8.96 -13.24
N LEU A 33 -11.40 -8.45 -13.54
CA LEU A 33 -12.64 -9.19 -13.29
C LEU A 33 -12.80 -10.42 -14.19
N GLU A 34 -12.14 -10.44 -15.36
CA GLU A 34 -12.08 -11.60 -16.26
C GLU A 34 -11.04 -12.65 -15.80
N GLY A 35 -10.36 -12.43 -14.67
CA GLY A 35 -9.36 -13.35 -14.13
C GLY A 35 -7.98 -13.24 -14.79
N LYS A 36 -7.74 -12.22 -15.62
CA LYS A 36 -6.45 -11.98 -16.27
C LYS A 36 -5.52 -11.23 -15.34
N THR A 37 -4.36 -11.82 -15.05
CA THR A 37 -3.26 -11.15 -14.36
C THR A 37 -2.47 -10.26 -15.31
N MET A 38 -2.22 -9.03 -14.88
CA MET A 38 -1.52 -8.00 -15.65
C MET A 38 -0.49 -7.32 -14.76
N ALA A 39 0.63 -6.89 -15.36
CA ALA A 39 1.60 -6.06 -14.67
C ALA A 39 0.98 -4.69 -14.36
N LEU A 40 1.18 -4.26 -13.12
CA LEU A 40 0.93 -2.91 -12.66
C LEU A 40 2.29 -2.20 -12.61
N ASN A 41 2.40 -1.08 -13.30
CA ASN A 41 3.62 -0.26 -13.31
C ASN A 41 3.32 1.08 -12.67
N GLY A 42 4.21 1.55 -11.79
CA GLY A 42 4.12 2.86 -11.20
C GLY A 42 4.20 3.96 -12.27
N ALA A 43 3.23 4.85 -12.28
CA ALA A 43 3.17 6.02 -13.15
C ALA A 43 3.86 7.25 -12.53
N VAL A 44 3.94 7.32 -11.20
CA VAL A 44 4.58 8.42 -10.47
C VAL A 44 5.50 7.89 -9.37
N ALA A 45 6.47 8.71 -8.96
CA ALA A 45 7.38 8.33 -7.89
C ALA A 45 6.68 8.33 -6.54
N MET A 46 7.02 7.34 -5.70
CA MET A 46 6.48 7.22 -4.36
C MET A 46 6.95 8.39 -3.45
N PRO A 47 6.07 8.99 -2.64
CA PRO A 47 6.45 10.02 -1.68
C PRO A 47 7.48 9.52 -0.66
N LYS A 48 8.30 10.45 -0.16
CA LYS A 48 9.34 10.13 0.83
C LYS A 48 8.71 9.52 2.09
N GLY A 49 9.22 8.36 2.50
CA GLY A 49 8.80 7.67 3.73
C GLY A 49 7.60 6.73 3.55
N VAL A 50 6.95 6.74 2.38
CA VAL A 50 5.98 5.70 2.01
C VAL A 50 6.76 4.50 1.47
N ARG A 51 6.26 3.30 1.76
CA ARG A 51 6.83 2.00 1.35
C ARG A 51 5.70 1.11 0.86
N ASP A 52 6.01 0.12 0.02
CA ASP A 52 5.05 -0.92 -0.31
C ASP A 52 4.62 -1.68 0.94
N GLU A 53 3.31 -1.96 1.01
CA GLU A 53 2.66 -2.55 2.19
C GLU A 53 3.26 -3.93 2.50
N THR A 54 3.61 -4.70 1.47
CA THR A 54 4.28 -6.01 1.59
C THR A 54 5.63 -5.90 2.27
N ASP A 55 6.42 -4.87 1.95
CA ASP A 55 7.74 -4.68 2.56
C ASP A 55 7.61 -4.30 4.03
N VAL A 56 6.62 -3.45 4.35
CA VAL A 56 6.35 -3.04 5.73
C VAL A 56 5.90 -4.24 6.57
N LEU A 57 4.99 -5.06 6.05
CA LEU A 57 4.51 -6.25 6.73
C LEU A 57 5.61 -7.31 6.91
N ALA A 58 6.47 -7.50 5.91
CA ALA A 58 7.60 -8.43 6.01
C ALA A 58 8.62 -7.98 7.09
N ASP A 59 8.97 -6.70 7.12
CA ASP A 59 9.86 -6.12 8.13
C ASP A 59 9.24 -6.24 9.54
N LEU A 60 7.93 -5.97 9.67
CA LEU A 60 7.22 -6.13 10.94
C LEU A 60 7.22 -7.59 11.40
N ALA A 61 6.93 -8.53 10.50
CA ALA A 61 6.95 -9.95 10.79
C ALA A 61 8.35 -10.47 11.18
N SER A 62 9.43 -9.84 10.70
CA SER A 62 10.80 -10.22 11.07
C SER A 62 11.21 -9.79 12.49
N ARG A 63 10.45 -8.88 13.11
CA ARG A 63 10.76 -8.27 14.42
C ARG A 63 9.85 -8.77 15.54
N LEU A 64 8.85 -9.59 15.20
CA LEU A 64 7.88 -10.20 16.10
C LEU A 64 8.14 -11.71 16.17
#